data_AF-A0A099ZFV8-F1
#
_entry.id   AF-A0A099ZFV8-F1
#
_cell.length_a   1.000
_cell.length_b   1.000
_cell.length_c   1.000
_cell.angle_alpha   90.00
_cell.angle_beta   90.00
_cell.angle_gamma   90.00
#
_symmetry.space_group_name_H-M   'P 1'
#
loop_
_entity.id
_entity.type
_entity.pdbx_description
1 polymer ?
#
loop_
_entity_poly.entity_id
_entity_poly.type
_entity_poly.pdbx_seq_one_letter_code
_entity_poly.pdbx_strand_id
1 'polypeptide(L)'
;AISPQEVGLITGPDRKATVAGKKCSVIRDNLLVEEDDVMDIRTKGGDSRSICIGRTSRALIFLMGKRGVHGGALNKKVHEM
;
A
#
# COMPACT_ATOMS: atom_id res chain seq x y z
N ALA A 1 12.35 -3.78 7.73
CA ALA A 1 11.33 -4.78 7.37
C ALA A 1 9.96 -4.26 7.81
N ILE A 2 8.87 -4.77 7.24
CA ILE A 2 7.52 -4.42 7.69
C ILE A 2 7.25 -5.13 9.02
N SER A 3 6.76 -4.41 10.03
CA SER A 3 6.48 -4.99 11.35
C SER A 3 5.03 -5.51 11.46
N PRO A 4 4.74 -6.44 12.39
CA PRO A 4 3.36 -6.86 12.67
C PRO A 4 2.45 -5.70 13.08
N GLN A 5 3.00 -4.69 13.78
CA GLN A 5 2.26 -3.50 14.16
C GLN A 5 1.86 -2.66 12.93
N GLU A 6 2.76 -2.50 11.96
CA GLU A 6 2.42 -1.82 10.70
C GLU A 6 1.33 -2.57 9.93
N VAL A 7 1.38 -3.91 9.90
CA VAL A 7 0.31 -4.73 9.31
C VAL A 7 -1.02 -4.49 10.01
N GLY A 8 -1.05 -4.52 11.35
CA GLY A 8 -2.26 -4.26 12.13
C GLY A 8 -2.82 -2.85 11.95
N LEU A 9 -1.97 -1.85 11.76
CA LEU A 9 -2.40 -0.48 11.46
C LEU A 9 -2.96 -0.34 10.04
N ILE A 10 -2.45 -1.11 9.07
CA ILE A 10 -2.94 -1.08 7.68
C ILE A 10 -4.29 -1.80 7.56
N THR A 11 -4.50 -2.90 8.30
CA THR A 11 -5.74 -3.68 8.25
C THR A 11 -6.80 -3.25 9.28
N GLY A 12 -6.41 -2.41 10.26
CA GLY A 12 -7.28 -1.91 11.32
C GLY A 12 -8.22 -0.77 10.87
N PRO A 13 -9.05 -0.27 11.80
CA PRO A 13 -10.02 0.79 11.51
C PRO A 13 -9.38 2.18 11.36
N ASP A 14 -8.30 2.48 12.08
CA ASP A 14 -7.56 3.75 11.99
C ASP A 14 -6.33 3.57 11.07
N ARG A 15 -6.61 3.52 9.77
CA ARG A 15 -5.62 3.15 8.75
C ARG A 15 -4.52 4.19 8.65
N LYS A 16 -3.34 3.82 9.17
CA LYS A 16 -2.13 4.65 9.15
C LYS A 16 -1.05 3.94 8.35
N ALA A 17 -0.72 4.50 7.20
CA ALA A 17 0.29 3.94 6.31
C ALA A 17 1.70 4.37 6.75
N THR A 18 2.30 3.59 7.64
CA THR A 18 3.77 3.50 7.73
C THR A 18 4.16 2.15 7.16
N VAL A 19 5.13 2.13 6.23
CA VAL A 19 5.61 0.90 5.62
C VAL A 19 7.11 0.82 5.81
N ALA A 20 7.57 -0.19 6.56
CA ALA A 20 8.97 -0.39 6.91
C ALA A 20 9.63 0.87 7.51
N GLY A 21 8.92 1.55 8.41
CA GLY A 21 9.36 2.77 9.08
C GLY A 21 9.25 4.06 8.25
N LYS A 22 8.78 3.99 6.99
CA LYS A 22 8.59 5.17 6.15
C LYS A 22 7.16 5.69 6.27
N LYS A 23 7.02 6.96 6.65
CA LYS A 23 5.72 7.66 6.65
C LYS A 23 5.19 7.74 5.22
N CYS A 24 3.93 7.36 5.04
CA CYS A 24 3.24 7.44 3.76
C CYS A 24 1.99 8.33 3.87
N SER A 25 1.53 8.84 2.74
CA SER A 25 0.19 9.41 2.56
C SER A 25 -0.68 8.38 1.86
N VAL A 26 -1.87 8.13 2.40
CA VAL A 26 -2.89 7.36 1.70
C VAL A 26 -3.45 8.21 0.56
N ILE A 27 -3.57 7.62 -0.63
CA ILE A 27 -4.12 8.25 -1.83
C ILE A 27 -5.52 7.71 -2.12
N ARG A 28 -5.68 6.38 -2.00
CA ARG A 28 -6.95 5.66 -2.10
C ARG A 28 -6.92 4.47 -1.15
N ASP A 29 -8.03 4.21 -0.49
CA ASP A 29 -8.14 3.10 0.46
C ASP A 29 -9.41 2.31 0.20
N ASN A 30 -9.23 1.24 -0.57
CA ASN A 30 -10.25 0.24 -0.84
C ASN A 30 -9.78 -1.16 -0.39
N LEU A 31 -8.83 -1.23 0.56
CA LEU A 31 -8.18 -2.49 0.94
C LEU A 31 -9.15 -3.51 1.53
N LEU A 32 -10.22 -3.03 2.16
CA LEU A 32 -11.28 -3.86 2.76
C LEU A 32 -12.61 -3.71 2.01
N VAL A 33 -12.60 -3.09 0.83
CA VAL A 33 -13.77 -3.04 -0.05
C VAL A 33 -13.70 -4.31 -0.90
N GLU A 34 -14.78 -5.09 -0.84
CA GLU A 34 -14.91 -6.34 -1.59
C GLU A 34 -14.67 -6.09 -3.09
N GLU A 35 -13.98 -7.02 -3.75
CA GLU A 35 -13.59 -6.99 -5.17
C GLU A 35 -12.50 -5.96 -5.57
N ASP A 36 -12.23 -4.94 -4.75
CA ASP A 36 -11.13 -3.99 -5.00
C ASP A 36 -9.85 -4.42 -4.29
N ASP A 37 -9.92 -4.71 -2.98
CA ASP A 37 -8.83 -5.32 -2.19
C ASP A 37 -7.46 -4.58 -2.27
N VAL A 38 -7.44 -3.29 -2.62
CA VAL A 38 -6.20 -2.52 -2.77
C VAL A 38 -6.21 -1.17 -2.07
N MET A 39 -5.02 -0.72 -1.67
CA MET A 39 -4.76 0.62 -1.14
C MET A 39 -3.55 1.23 -1.84
N ASP A 40 -3.75 2.42 -2.39
CA ASP A 40 -2.70 3.21 -3.01
C ASP A 40 -2.14 4.19 -1.98
N ILE A 41 -0.83 4.15 -1.78
CA ILE A 41 -0.12 5.05 -0.88
C ILE A 41 1.12 5.63 -1.55
N ARG A 42 1.67 6.68 -0.95
CA ARG A 42 2.89 7.32 -1.42
C ARG A 42 3.81 7.66 -0.27
N THR A 43 5.09 7.33 -0.38
CA THR A 43 6.07 7.71 0.66
C THR A 43 6.22 9.23 0.71
N LYS A 44 6.32 9.77 1.92
CA LYS A 44 6.59 11.20 2.17
C LYS A 44 8.10 11.48 2.11
N GLY A 45 8.49 12.70 1.75
CA GLY A 45 9.87 13.15 1.66
C GLY A 45 10.39 13.33 0.23
N GLY A 46 11.68 13.64 0.07
CA GLY A 46 12.27 14.01 -1.23
C GLY A 46 12.35 12.89 -2.26
N ASP A 47 12.45 11.63 -1.82
CA ASP A 47 12.41 10.44 -2.71
C ASP A 47 11.04 9.76 -2.62
N SER A 48 10.00 10.49 -3.01
CA SER A 48 8.61 10.01 -2.97
C SER A 48 8.36 8.92 -4.01
N ARG A 49 7.85 7.78 -3.55
CA ARG A 49 7.58 6.58 -4.36
C ARG A 49 6.15 6.12 -4.15
N SER A 50 5.51 5.73 -5.25
CA SER A 50 4.19 5.10 -5.25
C SER A 50 4.32 3.68 -4.70
N ILE A 51 3.37 3.26 -3.89
CA ILE A 51 3.23 1.89 -3.40
C ILE A 51 1.76 1.49 -3.55
N CYS A 52 1.50 0.31 -4.11
CA CYS A 52 0.19 -0.32 -4.04
C CYS A 52 0.26 -1.47 -3.04
N ILE A 53 -0.68 -1.52 -2.11
CA ILE A 53 -0.87 -2.61 -1.17
C ILE A 53 -2.08 -3.40 -1.65
N GLY A 54 -1.91 -4.69 -1.92
CA GLY A 54 -3.00 -5.62 -2.21
C GLY A 54 -3.30 -6.51 -1.02
N ARG A 55 -4.56 -6.90 -0.87
CA ARG A 55 -5.02 -7.89 0.10
C ARG A 55 -5.45 -9.16 -0.65
N THR A 56 -5.09 -10.29 -0.07
CA THR A 56 -5.63 -11.60 -0.44
C THR A 56 -6.30 -12.22 0.77
N SER A 57 -6.85 -13.42 0.64
CA SER A 57 -7.44 -14.15 1.77
C SER A 57 -6.47 -14.44 2.92
N ARG A 58 -5.15 -14.45 2.67
CA ARG A 58 -4.13 -14.86 3.67
C ARG A 58 -2.89 -13.99 3.74
N ALA A 59 -2.71 -13.03 2.82
CA ALA A 59 -1.50 -12.23 2.72
C ALA A 59 -1.78 -10.80 2.27
N LEU A 60 -0.84 -9.91 2.59
CA LEU A 60 -0.74 -8.58 2.00
C LEU A 60 0.42 -8.55 1.00
N ILE A 61 0.17 -7.98 -0.17
CA ILE A 61 1.16 -7.76 -1.23
C ILE A 61 1.57 -6.30 -1.15
N PHE A 62 2.87 -6.03 -1.05
CA PHE A 62 3.41 -4.67 -1.07
C PHE A 62 4.23 -4.48 -2.34
N LEU A 63 3.73 -3.68 -3.29
CA LEU A 63 4.44 -3.37 -4.52
C LEU A 63 4.88 -1.91 -4.54
N MET A 64 6.20 -1.68 -4.44
CA MET A 64 6.80 -0.34 -4.49
C MET A 64 7.40 -0.06 -5.87
N GLY A 65 7.00 1.05 -6.49
CA GLY A 65 7.60 1.51 -7.74
C GLY A 65 8.99 2.13 -7.52
N LYS A 66 9.84 2.04 -8.55
CA LYS A 66 11.02 2.92 -8.65
C LYS A 66 10.56 4.39 -8.71
N ARG A 67 11.49 5.32 -8.43
CA ARG A 67 11.20 6.76 -8.53
C ARG A 67 10.64 7.10 -9.92
N GLY A 68 9.55 7.86 -9.94
CA GLY A 68 8.86 8.26 -11.18
C GLY A 68 7.83 7.26 -11.71
N VAL A 69 7.75 6.03 -11.17
CA VAL A 69 6.72 5.05 -11.59
C VAL A 69 5.34 5.49 -11.10
N HIS A 70 4.39 5.53 -12.04
CA HIS A 70 3.01 5.92 -11.77
C HIS A 70 2.27 4.89 -10.91
N GLY A 71 1.50 5.36 -9.92
CA GLY A 71 0.77 4.47 -8.99
C GLY A 71 -0.21 3.54 -9.70
N GLY A 72 -0.92 4.04 -10.73
CA GLY A 72 -1.85 3.24 -11.53
C GLY A 72 -1.21 2.02 -12.21
N ALA A 73 0.08 2.07 -12.57
CA ALA A 73 0.79 0.91 -13.11
C ALA A 73 1.02 -0.17 -12.04
N LEU A 74 1.28 0.25 -10.79
CA LEU A 74 1.42 -0.67 -9.66
C LEU A 74 0.08 -1.26 -9.26
N ASN A 75 -0.96 -0.43 -9.19
CA ASN A 75 -2.33 -0.84 -8.89
C ASN A 75 -2.82 -1.91 -9.87
N LYS A 76 -2.73 -1.64 -11.18
CA LYS A 76 -3.06 -2.63 -12.22
C LYS A 76 -2.27 -3.93 -12.02
N LYS A 77 -0.97 -3.83 -11.73
CA LYS A 77 -0.12 -5.01 -11.55
C LYS A 77 -0.50 -5.83 -10.32
N VAL A 78 -0.95 -5.20 -9.24
CA VAL A 78 -1.42 -5.87 -8.03
C VAL A 78 -2.76 -6.56 -8.26
N HIS A 79 -3.70 -5.97 -9.01
CA HIS A 79 -4.95 -6.64 -9.38
C HIS A 79 -4.74 -7.87 -10.30
N GLU A 80 -3.64 -7.90 -11.05
CA GLU A 80 -3.26 -9.04 -11.90
C GLU A 80 -2.51 -10.16 -11.14
N MET A 81 -2.18 -9.97 -9.85
CA MET A 81 -1.44 -10.93 -9.01
C MET A 81 -2.38 -11.75 -8.14
#